data_AF-A0A3N5P043-F1
#
_entry.id   AF-A0A3N5P043-F1
#
_cell.length_a   1.000
_cell.length_b   1.000
_cell.length_c   1.000
_cell.angle_alpha   90.00
_cell.angle_beta   90.00
_cell.angle_gamma   90.00
#
_symmetry.space_group_name_H-M   'P 1'
#
loop_
_entity.id
_entity.type
_entity.pdbx_description
1 polymer ?
#
loop_
_entity_poly.entity_id
_entity_poly.type
_entity_poly.pdbx_seq_one_letter_code
_entity_poly.pdbx_strand_id
1 'polypeptide(L)' 'MASWETGFSRCYTLRGEGDIAAATAVQAQMRERGMCSYFQWDPRPPRWRFFYETNVSRAEIEQILGAMLTRFRIAIED' A
#
# COMPACT_ATOMS: atom_id res chain seq x y z
N MET A 1 -10.45 -29.54 4.73
CA MET A 1 -10.68 -28.29 5.47
C MET A 1 -9.60 -27.32 5.05
N ALA A 2 -9.92 -26.35 4.19
CA ALA A 2 -8.96 -25.37 3.73
C ALA A 2 -8.56 -24.50 4.93
N SER A 3 -7.28 -24.51 5.29
CA SER A 3 -6.75 -23.67 6.37
C SER A 3 -6.99 -22.20 6.02
N TRP A 4 -7.72 -21.49 6.86
CA TRP A 4 -7.93 -20.04 6.77
C TRP A 4 -6.85 -19.27 7.55
N GLU A 5 -5.72 -19.89 7.88
CA GLU A 5 -4.68 -19.32 8.75
C GLU A 5 -3.63 -18.48 8.01
N THR A 6 -4.05 -17.68 7.03
CA THR A 6 -3.22 -16.58 6.51
C THR A 6 -4.02 -15.30 6.49
N GLY A 7 -4.65 -14.98 7.63
CA GLY A 7 -5.28 -13.68 7.82
C GLY A 7 -4.21 -12.62 8.01
N PHE A 8 -4.17 -11.62 7.14
CA PHE A 8 -3.47 -10.39 7.45
C PHE A 8 -4.14 -9.75 8.66
N SER A 9 -3.36 -9.49 9.71
CA SER A 9 -3.86 -8.96 10.98
C SER A 9 -4.08 -7.45 10.96
N ARG A 10 -3.52 -6.75 9.97
CA ARG A 10 -3.54 -5.28 9.85
C ARG A 10 -3.99 -4.89 8.45
N CYS A 11 -4.80 -3.85 8.37
CA CYS A 11 -5.20 -3.22 7.12
C CYS A 11 -4.78 -1.75 7.18
N TYR A 12 -4.23 -1.25 6.09
CA TYR A 12 -3.80 0.13 5.93
C TYR A 12 -4.40 0.70 4.65
N THR A 13 -4.84 1.96 4.69
CA THR A 13 -5.14 2.71 3.49
C THR A 13 -3.92 3.52 3.10
N LEU A 14 -3.34 3.23 1.93
CA LEU A 14 -2.25 4.02 1.38
C LEU A 14 -2.81 4.99 0.36
N ARG A 15 -2.42 6.26 0.50
CA ARG A 15 -2.73 7.34 -0.43
C ARG A 15 -1.43 7.90 -0.96
N GLY A 16 -1.34 8.16 -2.25
CA GLY A 16 -0.15 8.76 -2.85
C GLY A 16 -0.45 9.62 -4.07
N GLU A 17 0.57 10.31 -4.54
CA GLU A 17 0.54 11.14 -5.75
C GLU A 17 1.50 10.55 -6.80
N GLY A 18 1.04 10.50 -8.05
CA GLY A 18 1.81 10.07 -9.21
C GLY A 18 0.96 9.37 -10.26
N ASP A 19 1.55 9.10 -11.41
CA ASP A 19 0.89 8.33 -12.46
C ASP A 19 0.71 6.86 -12.05
N ILE A 20 0.01 6.09 -12.89
CA ILE A 20 -0.27 4.67 -12.60
C ILE A 20 1.00 3.86 -12.35
N ALA A 21 2.10 4.22 -13.02
CA ALA A 21 3.41 3.61 -12.81
C ALA A 21 3.95 3.81 -11.38
N ALA A 22 3.67 4.96 -10.75
CA ALA A 22 4.05 5.22 -9.36
C ALA A 22 3.26 4.31 -8.41
N ALA A 23 1.94 4.21 -8.60
CA ALA A 23 1.11 3.31 -7.81
C ALA A 23 1.52 1.84 -7.98
N THR A 24 1.80 1.41 -9.22
CA THR A 24 2.26 0.05 -9.51
C THR A 24 3.63 -0.23 -8.88
N ALA A 25 4.57 0.72 -8.88
CA ALA A 25 5.87 0.55 -8.23
C ALA A 25 5.73 0.35 -6.72
N VAL A 26 4.86 1.12 -6.07
CA VAL A 26 4.56 0.98 -4.64
C VAL A 26 3.91 -0.38 -4.37
N GLN A 27 2.88 -0.75 -5.13
CA GLN A 27 2.21 -2.04 -4.99
C GLN A 27 3.16 -3.22 -5.21
N ALA A 28 4.09 -3.14 -6.18
CA ALA A 28 5.05 -4.19 -6.46
C ALA A 28 5.94 -4.49 -5.25
N GLN A 29 6.47 -3.46 -4.59
CA GLN A 29 7.27 -3.67 -3.36
C GLN A 29 6.43 -4.23 -2.22
N MET A 30 5.19 -3.77 -2.09
CA MET A 30 4.34 -4.14 -0.95
C MET A 30 3.76 -5.55 -1.09
N ARG A 31 3.57 -6.04 -2.31
CA ARG A 31 3.06 -7.40 -2.61
C ARG A 31 3.98 -8.52 -2.14
N GLU A 32 5.26 -8.25 -1.87
CA GLU A 32 6.17 -9.25 -1.29
C GLU A 32 5.85 -9.57 0.18
N ARG A 33 5.15 -8.67 0.88
CA ARG A 33 4.94 -8.73 2.34
C ARG A 33 3.48 -8.55 2.76
N GLY A 34 2.56 -8.50 1.81
CA GLY A 34 1.14 -8.28 2.06
C GLY A 34 0.33 -8.35 0.77
N MET A 35 -0.96 -8.05 0.89
CA MET A 35 -1.89 -7.99 -0.23
C MET A 35 -2.32 -6.55 -0.47
N CYS A 36 -2.15 -6.07 -1.70
CA CYS A 36 -2.72 -4.81 -2.14
C CYS A 36 -4.10 -5.08 -2.75
N SER A 37 -5.16 -4.46 -2.23
CA SER A 37 -6.53 -4.55 -2.72
C SER A 37 -7.12 -3.16 -2.98
N TYR A 38 -8.24 -3.11 -3.69
CA TYR A 38 -9.04 -1.89 -3.92
C TYR A 38 -8.26 -0.63 -4.38
N PHE A 39 -7.70 -0.65 -5.59
CA PHE A 39 -7.06 0.54 -6.17
C PHE A 39 -8.09 1.51 -6.76
N GLN A 40 -7.97 2.80 -6.44
CA GLN A 40 -8.81 3.86 -7.00
C GLN A 40 -8.05 5.19 -7.12
N TRP A 41 -8.41 6.00 -8.13
CA TRP A 41 -8.06 7.42 -8.18
C TRP A 41 -8.97 8.22 -7.23
N ASP A 42 -8.41 9.15 -6.45
CA ASP A 42 -9.15 9.90 -5.43
C ASP A 42 -8.83 11.41 -5.47
N PRO A 43 -9.69 12.28 -6.04
CA PRO A 43 -10.85 12.00 -6.91
C PRO A 43 -10.49 11.90 -8.41
N ARG A 44 -9.26 12.28 -8.78
CA ARG A 44 -8.73 12.23 -10.16
C ARG A 44 -7.21 12.03 -10.14
N PRO A 45 -6.60 11.51 -11.23
CA PRO A 45 -5.14 11.50 -11.36
C PRO A 45 -4.53 12.89 -11.09
N PRO A 46 -3.36 12.97 -10.46
CA PRO A 46 -2.43 11.88 -10.14
C PRO A 46 -2.62 11.29 -8.73
N ARG A 47 -3.73 11.56 -8.03
CA ARG A 47 -3.92 11.08 -6.65
C ARG A 47 -4.58 9.72 -6.63
N TRP A 48 -3.94 8.75 -6.00
CA TRP A 48 -4.42 7.39 -5.91
C TRP A 48 -4.49 6.92 -4.47
N ARG A 49 -5.33 5.91 -4.23
CA ARG A 49 -5.41 5.17 -2.99
C ARG A 49 -5.54 3.68 -3.24
N PHE A 50 -5.04 2.88 -2.32
CA PHE A 50 -5.33 1.44 -2.27
C PHE A 50 -5.32 0.93 -0.83
N PHE A 51 -5.94 -0.23 -0.61
CA PHE A 51 -5.91 -0.93 0.66
C PHE A 51 -4.76 -1.93 0.69
N TYR A 52 -4.12 -2.02 1.84
CA TYR A 52 -3.00 -2.90 2.07
C TYR A 52 -3.20 -3.73 3.31
N GLU A 53 -3.38 -5.02 3.09
CA GLU A 53 -3.53 -5.99 4.14
C GLU A 53 -2.16 -6.64 4.39
N THR A 54 -1.67 -6.55 5.61
CA THR A 54 -0.35 -7.09 5.96
C THR A 54 -0.29 -7.53 7.43
N ASN A 55 0.80 -8.19 7.79
CA ASN A 55 1.20 -8.44 9.18
C ASN A 55 2.31 -7.49 9.66
N VAL A 56 2.87 -6.66 8.76
CA VAL A 56 3.92 -5.70 9.11
C VAL A 56 3.31 -4.44 9.73
N SER A 57 4.07 -3.80 10.61
CA SER A 57 3.72 -2.53 11.23
C SER A 57 3.89 -1.36 10.27
N ARG A 58 3.23 -0.23 10.56
CA ARG A 58 3.42 1.02 9.83
C ARG A 58 4.90 1.43 9.70
N ALA A 59 5.68 1.30 10.78
CA ALA A 59 7.10 1.63 10.75
C ALA A 59 7.89 0.77 9.73
N GLU A 60 7.54 -0.51 9.60
CA GLU A 60 8.14 -1.39 8.60
C GLU A 60 7.69 -1.03 7.18
N ILE A 61 6.42 -0.66 6.97
CA ILE A 61 5.93 -0.13 5.68
C ILE A 61 6.72 1.12 5.30
N GLU A 62 6.94 2.02 6.27
CA GLU A 62 7.69 3.24 6.05
C GLU A 62 9.16 2.96 5.69
N GLN A 63 9.77 1.97 6.33
CA GLN A 63 11.13 1.52 5.98
C GLN A 63 11.22 0.88 4.58
N ILE A 64 10.22 0.08 4.20
CA ILE A 64 10.17 -0.56 2.88
C ILE A 64 10.08 0.50 1.78
N LEU A 65 9.12 1.41 1.93
CA LEU A 65 8.87 2.46 0.93
C LEU A 65 9.99 3.50 0.93
N GLY A 66 10.59 3.81 2.09
CA GLY A 66 11.76 4.68 2.22
C GLY A 66 11.60 5.99 1.45
N ALA A 67 12.47 6.21 0.46
CA ALA A 67 12.44 7.41 -0.38
C ALA A 67 11.15 7.57 -1.21
N MET A 68 10.42 6.48 -1.48
CA MET A 68 9.14 6.54 -2.21
C MET A 68 8.06 7.26 -1.42
N LEU A 69 8.08 7.21 -0.08
CA LEU A 69 7.14 7.95 0.77
C LEU A 69 7.20 9.44 0.47
N THR A 70 8.41 9.99 0.42
CA THR A 70 8.60 11.42 0.16
C THR A 70 8.38 11.74 -1.32
N ARG A 71 8.88 10.89 -2.22
CA ARG A 71 8.78 11.08 -3.67
C ARG A 71 7.33 11.13 -4.16
N PHE A 72 6.49 10.22 -3.68
CA PHE A 72 5.09 10.09 -4.08
C PHE A 72 4.12 10.60 -3.02
N ARG A 73 4.61 11.35 -2.01
CA ARG A 73 3.80 11.89 -0.90
C ARG A 73 2.82 10.88 -0.32
N ILE A 74 3.35 9.69 -0.02
CA ILE A 74 2.54 8.58 0.45
C ILE A 74 2.12 8.84 1.90
N ALA A 75 0.81 8.81 2.15
CA ALA A 75 0.21 8.79 3.47
C ALA A 75 -0.29 7.38 3.77
N ILE A 76 0.00 6.89 4.97
CA ILE A 76 -0.46 5.59 5.48
C ILE A 76 -1.47 5.88 6.59
N GLU A 77 -2.70 5.42 6.41
CA GLU A 77 -3.81 5.52 7.36
C GLU A 77 -4.18 4.11 7.85
N ASP A 78 -4.51 3.96 9.13
CA ASP A 78 -5.00 2.71 9.77
C ASP A 78 -6.52 2.54 9.59
#